data_AF-A0A2V5LST7-F1
#
_entry.id   AF-A0A2V5LST7-F1
#
_cell.length_a   1.000
_cell.length_b   1.000
_cell.length_c   1.000
_cell.angle_alpha   90.00
_cell.angle_beta   90.00
_cell.angle_gamma   90.00
#
_symmetry.space_group_name_H-M   'P 1'
#
loop_
_entity.id
_entity.type
_entity.pdbx_description
1 polymer ?
#
loop_
_entity_poly.entity_id
_entity_poly.type
_entity_poly.pdbx_seq_one_letter_code
_entity_poly.pdbx_strand_id
1 'polypeptide(L)'
;RLAGIFHGSRLSDFSSRGPTTDSPPRVKPDICAPGEDITSVGIAKDRGGCQRCCCNSCRSFYVDLSGTSMSAPHVTGLIALMLHKNPNLTHTEIKNLLTANFAPKPAGSTPDEDVGWGAGRADAKKTVDTVTQVNPPVSKVVAALPPVTALHKTFLETDRGPILDKLFHEHADEVWELIQKNRRVATVWHRCRGPVWVRFALKAAQTPCEAVPLETAGLRFTDACTRFAQALKRFGSEALRRDVKIWESEVSHVRDGMTLLEIITAVGNRPNTLMAARSVG
;
A
#
# COMPACT_ATOMS: atom_id res chain seq x y z
N ARG A 1 -1.23 -2.24 -13.38
CA ARG A 1 -0.16 -1.60 -12.58
C ARG A 1 0.37 -0.43 -13.40
N LEU A 2 0.67 0.70 -12.76
CA LEU A 2 1.08 1.93 -13.46
C LEU A 2 2.56 1.88 -13.89
N ALA A 3 3.45 1.32 -13.05
CA ALA A 3 4.90 1.36 -13.25
C ALA A 3 5.52 -0.04 -13.47
N GLY A 4 6.28 -0.21 -14.54
CA GLY A 4 7.31 -1.28 -14.66
C GLY A 4 8.62 -0.87 -13.98
N ILE A 5 9.56 -1.82 -13.88
CA ILE A 5 10.82 -1.68 -13.13
C ILE A 5 12.00 -1.73 -14.11
N PHE A 6 12.95 -0.82 -13.97
CA PHE A 6 14.24 -0.90 -14.66
C PHE A 6 15.41 -0.60 -13.72
N HIS A 7 16.58 -1.16 -14.07
CA HIS A 7 17.89 -0.79 -13.53
C HIS A 7 18.76 -0.32 -14.70
N GLY A 8 19.17 0.95 -14.69
CA GLY A 8 20.07 1.50 -15.71
C GLY A 8 19.47 1.40 -17.11
N SER A 9 20.05 0.53 -17.95
CA SER A 9 19.64 0.32 -19.35
C SER A 9 18.79 -0.93 -19.59
N ARG A 10 18.40 -1.68 -18.55
CA ARG A 10 17.63 -2.93 -18.70
C ARG A 10 16.33 -2.93 -17.89
N LEU A 11 15.32 -3.62 -18.42
CA LEU A 11 14.12 -3.94 -17.66
C LEU A 11 14.48 -5.02 -16.61
N SER A 12 13.94 -4.93 -15.40
CA SER A 12 14.20 -5.94 -14.37
C SER A 12 13.48 -7.25 -14.68
N ASP A 13 14.13 -8.40 -14.45
CA ASP A 13 13.59 -9.72 -14.80
C ASP A 13 12.28 -10.06 -14.09
N PHE A 14 12.08 -9.52 -12.88
CA PHE A 14 10.88 -9.68 -12.06
C PHE A 14 9.81 -8.61 -12.34
N SER A 15 10.03 -7.70 -13.29
CA SER A 15 9.01 -6.74 -13.72
C SER A 15 7.88 -7.47 -14.44
N SER A 16 6.66 -7.34 -13.93
CA SER A 16 5.49 -7.97 -14.57
C SER A 16 5.21 -7.32 -15.92
N ARG A 17 4.98 -8.15 -16.94
CA ARG A 17 4.73 -7.73 -18.32
C ARG A 17 3.23 -7.80 -18.63
N GLY A 18 2.75 -6.91 -19.47
CA GLY A 18 1.42 -7.03 -20.06
C GLY A 18 1.43 -7.93 -21.30
N PRO A 19 0.34 -7.92 -22.09
CA PRO A 19 -0.91 -7.18 -21.84
C PRO A 19 -1.71 -7.78 -20.67
N THR A 20 -2.74 -7.07 -20.21
CA THR A 20 -3.68 -7.64 -19.23
C THR A 20 -4.49 -8.79 -19.84
N THR A 21 -4.92 -9.73 -19.00
CA THR A 21 -5.71 -10.91 -19.42
C THR A 21 -7.19 -10.60 -19.67
N ASP A 22 -7.57 -9.33 -19.75
CA ASP A 22 -8.94 -8.90 -20.03
C ASP A 22 -9.23 -8.86 -21.53
N SER A 23 -10.53 -8.79 -21.86
CA SER A 23 -11.01 -8.67 -23.23
C SER A 23 -11.84 -7.38 -23.37
N PRO A 24 -11.37 -6.39 -24.15
CA PRO A 24 -10.13 -6.38 -24.94
C PRO A 24 -8.87 -6.21 -24.05
N PRO A 25 -7.72 -6.76 -24.47
CA PRO A 25 -6.46 -6.65 -23.72
C PRO A 25 -5.96 -5.21 -23.69
N ARG A 26 -5.51 -4.75 -22.52
CA ARG A 26 -4.91 -3.42 -22.36
C ARG A 26 -3.41 -3.51 -22.23
N VAL A 27 -2.71 -2.53 -22.81
CA VAL A 27 -1.27 -2.36 -22.64
C VAL A 27 -0.97 -1.94 -21.20
N LYS A 28 -0.15 -2.73 -20.51
CA LYS A 28 0.38 -2.46 -19.17
C LYS A 28 1.83 -2.96 -19.08
N PRO A 29 2.71 -2.32 -18.30
CA PRO A 29 2.47 -1.12 -17.48
C PRO A 29 2.22 0.15 -18.32
N ASP A 30 1.77 1.24 -17.70
CA ASP A 30 1.55 2.50 -18.42
C ASP A 30 2.87 3.24 -18.67
N ILE A 31 3.81 3.19 -17.72
CA ILE A 31 5.15 3.80 -17.77
C ILE A 31 6.13 2.94 -16.95
N CYS A 32 7.43 3.21 -16.99
CA CYS A 32 8.43 2.59 -16.11
C CYS A 32 9.22 3.62 -15.30
N ALA A 33 9.61 3.25 -14.09
CA ALA A 33 10.45 4.07 -13.21
C ALA A 33 11.50 3.21 -12.52
N PRO A 34 12.60 3.80 -12.00
CA PRO A 34 13.63 3.05 -11.30
C PRO A 34 13.05 2.29 -10.11
N GLY A 35 13.36 1.00 -9.99
CA GLY A 35 12.86 0.19 -8.88
C GLY A 35 13.66 -1.06 -8.60
N GLU A 36 14.86 -1.19 -9.15
CA GLU A 36 15.83 -2.24 -8.81
C GLU A 36 17.08 -1.54 -8.27
N ASP A 37 17.60 -2.07 -7.17
CA ASP A 37 18.74 -1.56 -6.39
C ASP A 37 18.56 -0.09 -5.98
N ILE A 38 17.37 0.24 -5.47
CA ILE A 38 17.06 1.59 -4.99
C ILE A 38 17.51 1.73 -3.54
N THR A 39 18.52 2.58 -3.33
CA THR A 39 18.96 3.00 -2.00
C THR A 39 17.96 3.95 -1.37
N SER A 40 17.36 3.57 -0.24
CA SER A 40 16.48 4.45 0.53
C SER A 40 16.65 4.27 2.04
N VAL A 41 15.97 5.10 2.84
CA VAL A 41 16.08 5.05 4.31
C VAL A 41 15.53 3.73 4.84
N GLY A 42 16.37 3.02 5.61
CA GLY A 42 16.01 1.76 6.27
C GLY A 42 15.59 1.96 7.73
N ILE A 43 14.55 1.25 8.15
CA ILE A 43 14.17 1.14 9.56
C ILE A 43 15.11 0.15 10.27
N ALA A 44 15.23 0.28 11.60
CA ALA A 44 16.29 -0.36 12.40
C ALA A 44 16.51 -1.86 12.15
N LYS A 45 15.44 -2.61 11.81
CA LYS A 45 15.47 -4.05 11.50
C LYS A 45 16.11 -4.40 10.16
N ASP A 46 16.07 -3.49 9.19
CA ASP A 46 16.60 -3.68 7.83
C ASP A 46 18.02 -3.09 7.70
N ARG A 47 18.51 -2.39 8.72
CA ARG A 47 19.83 -1.75 8.72
C ARG A 47 20.91 -2.82 8.69
N GLY A 48 21.57 -2.96 7.55
CA GLY A 48 22.84 -3.67 7.46
C GLY A 48 23.84 -3.08 8.45
N GLY A 49 24.52 -3.95 9.20
CA GLY A 49 25.56 -3.55 10.13
C GLY A 49 26.44 -4.72 10.53
N CYS A 50 27.66 -4.40 10.98
CA CYS A 50 28.61 -5.40 11.44
C CYS A 50 28.00 -6.22 12.59
N GLN A 51 27.75 -7.53 12.38
CA GLN A 51 27.27 -8.43 13.44
C GLN A 51 28.21 -8.48 14.67
N ARG A 52 29.45 -8.01 14.52
CA ARG A 52 30.49 -7.97 15.57
C ARG A 52 30.62 -6.62 16.27
N CYS A 53 29.91 -5.57 15.87
CA CYS A 53 30.05 -4.25 16.49
C CYS A 53 28.72 -3.52 16.66
N CYS A 54 28.36 -3.21 17.90
CA CYS A 54 27.08 -2.58 18.27
C CYS A 54 27.07 -1.05 18.17
N CYS A 55 28.11 -0.40 17.63
CA CYS A 55 28.16 1.06 17.55
C CYS A 55 27.32 1.59 16.36
N ASN A 56 26.72 2.77 16.53
CA ASN A 56 25.93 3.43 15.48
C ASN A 56 26.75 3.74 14.22
N SER A 57 28.08 3.83 14.34
CA SER A 57 29.02 4.04 13.23
C SER A 57 29.07 2.88 12.25
N CYS A 58 28.67 1.67 12.67
CA CYS A 58 28.63 0.47 11.83
C CYS A 58 27.23 0.15 11.29
N ARG A 59 26.23 1.01 11.53
CA ARG A 59 24.85 0.82 11.04
C ARG A 59 24.62 1.66 9.79
N SER A 60 24.19 1.02 8.71
CA SER A 60 23.70 1.75 7.54
C SER A 60 22.29 2.27 7.80
N PHE A 61 22.09 3.58 7.69
CA PHE A 61 20.73 4.18 7.69
C PHE A 61 20.01 3.99 6.36
N TYR A 62 20.70 3.45 5.37
CA TYR A 62 20.19 3.22 4.03
C TYR A 62 20.25 1.74 3.68
N VAL A 63 19.27 1.29 2.90
CA VAL A 63 19.15 -0.08 2.41
C VAL A 63 18.84 -0.05 0.92
N ASP A 64 19.38 -1.03 0.20
CA ASP A 64 19.09 -1.23 -1.21
C ASP A 64 17.97 -2.24 -1.34
N LEU A 65 16.87 -1.83 -1.96
CA LEU A 65 15.70 -2.69 -2.17
C LEU A 65 15.24 -2.64 -3.63
N SER A 66 14.66 -3.77 -4.05
CA SER A 66 14.21 -4.00 -5.42
C SER A 66 12.74 -4.43 -5.45
N GLY A 67 11.94 -3.84 -6.33
CA GLY A 67 10.54 -4.18 -6.56
C GLY A 67 9.71 -3.04 -7.16
N THR A 68 8.50 -3.36 -7.63
CA THR A 68 7.54 -2.34 -8.10
C THR A 68 7.16 -1.36 -6.99
N SER A 69 7.31 -1.78 -5.74
CA SER A 69 7.13 -0.92 -4.56
C SER A 69 8.15 0.22 -4.49
N MET A 70 9.30 0.10 -5.16
CA MET A 70 10.33 1.14 -5.24
C MET A 70 10.17 2.00 -6.51
N SER A 71 9.58 1.48 -7.58
CA SER A 71 9.21 2.29 -8.75
C SER A 71 7.97 3.16 -8.54
N ALA A 72 7.00 2.68 -7.75
CA ALA A 72 5.80 3.43 -7.39
C ALA A 72 6.09 4.82 -6.75
N PRO A 73 6.93 4.96 -5.70
CA PRO A 73 7.20 6.25 -5.07
C PRO A 73 7.92 7.25 -5.99
N HIS A 74 8.73 6.79 -6.96
CA HIS A 74 9.32 7.68 -7.97
C HIS A 74 8.24 8.36 -8.82
N VAL A 75 7.26 7.58 -9.31
CA VAL A 75 6.13 8.13 -10.08
C VAL A 75 5.25 9.01 -9.18
N THR A 76 5.02 8.62 -7.92
CA THR A 76 4.28 9.45 -6.95
C THR A 76 4.97 10.81 -6.72
N GLY A 77 6.30 10.83 -6.56
CA GLY A 77 7.06 12.07 -6.42
C GLY A 77 6.95 12.98 -7.65
N LEU A 78 7.00 12.40 -8.85
CA LEU A 78 6.76 13.14 -10.09
C LEU A 78 5.35 13.74 -10.14
N ILE A 79 4.31 12.97 -9.80
CA ILE A 79 2.94 13.46 -9.73
C ILE A 79 2.81 14.60 -8.71
N ALA A 80 3.49 14.50 -7.57
CA ALA A 80 3.51 15.58 -6.57
C ALA A 80 4.11 16.88 -7.14
N LEU A 81 5.19 16.79 -7.92
CA LEU A 81 5.77 17.96 -8.62
C LEU A 81 4.80 18.56 -9.66
N MET A 82 4.09 17.71 -10.40
CA MET A 82 3.06 18.15 -11.35
C MET A 82 1.93 18.90 -10.63
N LEU A 83 1.44 18.34 -9.52
CA LEU A 83 0.38 18.94 -8.70
C LEU A 83 0.84 20.21 -7.97
N HIS A 84 2.12 20.30 -7.61
CA HIS A 84 2.68 21.54 -7.07
C HIS A 84 2.61 22.68 -8.10
N LYS A 85 2.90 22.39 -9.37
CA LYS A 85 2.85 23.37 -10.45
C LYS A 85 1.41 23.69 -10.90
N ASN A 86 0.53 22.69 -10.87
CA ASN A 86 -0.90 22.85 -11.15
C ASN A 86 -1.75 21.92 -10.27
N PRO A 87 -2.32 22.44 -9.16
CA PRO A 87 -3.13 21.65 -8.24
C PRO A 87 -4.46 21.13 -8.81
N ASN A 88 -4.89 21.66 -9.96
CA ASN A 88 -6.18 21.33 -10.57
C ASN A 88 -6.10 20.16 -11.56
N LEU A 89 -4.92 19.57 -11.77
CA LEU A 89 -4.76 18.45 -12.68
C LEU A 89 -5.62 17.26 -12.25
N THR A 90 -6.44 16.78 -13.18
CA THR A 90 -7.24 15.57 -13.00
C THR A 90 -6.38 14.32 -13.18
N HIS A 91 -6.85 13.19 -12.65
CA HIS A 91 -6.19 11.89 -12.82
C HIS A 91 -5.92 11.54 -14.29
N THR A 92 -6.86 11.85 -15.20
CA THR A 92 -6.72 11.59 -16.63
C THR A 92 -5.64 12.46 -17.26
N GLU A 93 -5.59 13.75 -16.92
CA GLU A 93 -4.54 14.65 -17.41
C GLU A 93 -3.16 14.25 -16.91
N ILE A 94 -3.04 13.89 -15.62
CA ILE A 94 -1.79 13.38 -15.04
C ILE A 94 -1.31 12.16 -15.80
N LYS A 95 -2.20 11.19 -16.05
CA LYS A 95 -1.87 9.98 -16.78
C LYS A 95 -1.39 10.30 -18.20
N ASN A 96 -2.11 11.16 -18.92
CA ASN A 96 -1.78 11.53 -20.29
C ASN A 96 -0.41 12.25 -20.36
N LEU A 97 -0.15 13.17 -19.44
CA LEU A 97 1.13 13.88 -19.36
C LEU A 97 2.29 12.92 -19.12
N LEU A 98 2.14 11.94 -18.23
CA LEU A 98 3.15 10.91 -17.98
C LEU A 98 3.41 10.05 -19.22
N THR A 99 2.35 9.59 -19.90
CA THR A 99 2.49 8.71 -21.08
C THR A 99 2.87 9.45 -22.37
N ALA A 100 2.74 10.77 -22.42
CA ALA A 100 3.17 11.58 -23.57
C ALA A 100 4.62 12.09 -23.42
N ASN A 101 5.07 12.30 -22.17
CA ASN A 101 6.38 12.89 -21.88
C ASN A 101 7.41 11.89 -21.37
N PHE A 102 7.35 10.64 -21.84
CA PHE A 102 8.35 9.64 -21.48
C PHE A 102 9.71 9.89 -22.17
N ALA A 103 10.76 9.35 -21.55
CA ALA A 103 12.04 9.10 -22.17
C ALA A 103 12.03 7.72 -22.84
N PRO A 104 12.59 7.58 -24.05
CA PRO A 104 12.56 6.31 -24.77
C PRO A 104 13.28 5.20 -23.99
N LYS A 105 12.85 3.96 -24.25
CA LYS A 105 13.54 2.77 -23.74
C LYS A 105 14.99 2.75 -24.26
N PRO A 106 15.94 2.19 -23.50
CA PRO A 106 17.33 2.05 -23.94
C PRO A 106 17.45 1.25 -25.24
N ALA A 107 18.42 1.62 -26.09
CA ALA A 107 18.74 0.90 -27.32
C ALA A 107 19.22 -0.53 -27.01
N GLY A 108 18.77 -1.52 -27.79
CA GLY A 108 19.09 -2.94 -27.58
C GLY A 108 18.10 -3.72 -26.71
N SER A 109 16.98 -3.10 -26.31
CA SER A 109 15.87 -3.80 -25.66
C SER A 109 15.19 -4.78 -26.62
N THR A 110 14.91 -6.00 -26.16
CA THR A 110 14.33 -7.08 -26.99
C THR A 110 12.86 -6.81 -27.31
N PRO A 111 12.30 -7.39 -28.39
CA PRO A 111 10.86 -7.30 -28.67
C PRO A 111 9.97 -7.80 -27.52
N ASP A 112 10.46 -8.78 -26.75
CA ASP A 112 9.76 -9.30 -25.54
C ASP A 112 9.73 -8.30 -24.38
N GLU A 113 10.62 -7.30 -24.38
CA GLU A 113 10.65 -6.22 -23.40
C GLU A 113 9.68 -5.08 -23.76
N ASP A 114 9.19 -4.99 -25.00
CA ASP A 114 8.33 -3.89 -25.46
C ASP A 114 7.01 -3.81 -24.68
N VAL A 115 6.45 -4.96 -24.30
CA VAL A 115 5.26 -5.04 -23.42
C VAL A 115 5.57 -4.81 -21.94
N GLY A 116 6.85 -4.67 -21.58
CA GLY A 116 7.34 -4.39 -20.23
C GLY A 116 7.61 -2.91 -19.96
N TRP A 117 7.90 -2.12 -21.00
CA TRP A 117 8.24 -0.69 -20.86
C TRP A 117 7.02 0.25 -20.81
N GLY A 118 5.86 -0.18 -21.31
CA GLY A 118 4.69 0.69 -21.45
C GLY A 118 4.97 1.81 -22.46
N ALA A 119 4.63 3.05 -22.12
CA ALA A 119 5.01 4.21 -22.95
C ALA A 119 6.53 4.41 -22.99
N GLY A 120 7.25 4.08 -21.90
CA GLY A 120 8.70 4.28 -21.78
C GLY A 120 9.11 4.60 -20.35
N ARG A 121 10.27 5.23 -20.16
CA ARG A 121 10.78 5.64 -18.86
C ARG A 121 10.18 6.98 -18.43
N ALA A 122 9.83 7.12 -17.16
CA ALA A 122 9.36 8.37 -16.60
C ALA A 122 10.47 9.44 -16.71
N ASP A 123 10.13 10.57 -17.33
CA ASP A 123 11.01 11.73 -17.43
C ASP A 123 10.41 12.88 -16.62
N ALA A 124 11.00 13.13 -15.46
CA ALA A 124 10.49 14.13 -14.53
C ALA A 124 10.59 15.54 -15.11
N LYS A 125 11.71 15.87 -15.76
CA LYS A 125 11.96 17.22 -16.28
C LYS A 125 10.99 17.53 -17.41
N LYS A 126 10.94 16.66 -18.43
CA LYS A 126 10.08 16.84 -19.61
C LYS A 126 8.60 16.95 -19.21
N THR A 127 8.16 16.09 -18.28
CA THR A 127 6.78 16.10 -17.80
C THR A 127 6.45 17.39 -17.02
N VAL A 128 7.28 17.78 -16.04
CA VAL A 128 7.01 18.96 -15.20
C VAL A 128 7.12 20.26 -15.99
N ASP A 129 8.03 20.36 -16.95
CA ASP A 129 8.16 21.53 -17.83
C ASP A 129 6.89 21.75 -18.65
N THR A 130 6.23 20.66 -19.09
CA THR A 130 5.00 20.69 -19.89
C THR A 130 3.77 21.10 -19.09
N VAL A 131 3.78 20.91 -17.76
CA VAL A 131 2.67 21.34 -16.90
C VAL A 131 2.61 22.86 -16.85
N THR A 132 1.49 23.46 -17.26
CA THR A 132 1.26 24.90 -17.13
C THR A 132 1.16 25.29 -15.67
N GLN A 133 1.93 26.30 -15.24
CA GLN A 133 1.83 26.82 -13.88
C GLN A 133 0.50 27.54 -13.69
N VAL A 134 -0.26 27.12 -12.68
CA VAL A 134 -1.46 27.84 -12.24
C VAL A 134 -1.15 28.32 -10.83
N ASN A 135 -1.08 29.63 -10.61
CA ASN A 135 -1.04 30.16 -9.24
C ASN A 135 -2.44 29.98 -8.66
N PRO A 136 -2.65 29.06 -7.70
CA PRO A 136 -3.95 28.94 -7.09
C PRO A 136 -4.24 30.23 -6.29
N PRO A 137 -5.49 30.71 -6.24
CA PRO A 137 -5.87 31.60 -5.14
C PRO A 137 -5.54 30.87 -3.83
N VAL A 138 -4.96 31.59 -2.88
CA VAL A 138 -4.35 31.10 -1.61
C VAL A 138 -5.32 30.27 -0.72
N SER A 139 -6.57 30.07 -1.13
CA SER A 139 -7.64 29.50 -0.29
C SER A 139 -7.70 27.97 -0.16
N LYS A 140 -6.82 27.18 -0.81
CA LYS A 140 -6.87 25.71 -0.71
C LYS A 140 -5.61 25.01 -0.17
N VAL A 141 -4.64 25.76 0.33
CA VAL A 141 -3.49 25.17 1.06
C VAL A 141 -3.63 25.44 2.55
N VAL A 142 -4.81 25.18 3.11
CA VAL A 142 -4.89 24.87 4.55
C VAL A 142 -4.80 23.37 4.64
N ALA A 143 -3.77 22.91 5.35
CA ALA A 143 -3.43 21.52 5.59
C ALA A 143 -4.59 20.74 6.25
N ALA A 144 -5.57 20.32 5.46
CA ALA A 144 -6.41 19.20 5.86
C ALA A 144 -5.47 18.01 5.93
N LEU A 145 -5.34 17.41 7.12
CA LEU A 145 -4.67 16.11 7.26
C LEU A 145 -5.21 15.19 6.15
N PRO A 146 -4.35 14.38 5.50
CA PRO A 146 -4.83 13.38 4.56
C PRO A 146 -5.99 12.62 5.21
N PRO A 147 -7.10 12.35 4.49
CA PRO A 147 -8.29 11.74 5.08
C PRO A 147 -8.01 10.49 5.94
N VAL A 148 -7.02 9.68 5.53
CA VAL A 148 -6.52 8.52 6.28
C VAL A 148 -5.92 8.92 7.64
N THR A 149 -5.11 9.96 7.68
CA THR A 149 -4.47 10.46 8.92
C THR A 149 -5.49 11.06 9.86
N ALA A 150 -6.49 11.78 9.33
CA ALA A 150 -7.60 12.29 10.11
C ALA A 150 -8.41 11.13 10.74
N LEU A 151 -8.74 10.10 9.95
CA LEU A 151 -9.43 8.90 10.43
C LEU A 151 -8.63 8.13 11.48
N HIS A 152 -7.32 7.98 11.28
CA HIS A 152 -6.45 7.31 12.25
C HIS A 152 -6.43 8.08 13.57
N LYS A 153 -6.34 9.42 13.52
CA LYS A 153 -6.45 10.25 14.72
C LYS A 153 -7.79 10.05 15.43
N THR A 154 -8.91 10.08 14.69
CA THR A 154 -10.23 9.81 15.26
C THR A 154 -10.32 8.42 15.88
N PHE A 155 -9.70 7.40 15.26
CA PHE A 155 -9.65 6.07 15.85
C PHE A 155 -8.88 6.06 17.17
N LEU A 156 -7.71 6.70 17.23
CA LEU A 156 -6.89 6.76 18.44
C LEU A 156 -7.55 7.52 19.60
N GLU A 157 -8.54 8.37 19.31
CA GLU A 157 -9.34 9.06 20.33
C GLU A 157 -10.44 8.18 20.95
N THR A 158 -10.69 6.98 20.40
CA THR A 158 -11.64 6.01 20.97
C THR A 158 -11.03 5.17 22.10
N ASP A 159 -11.88 4.60 22.96
CA ASP A 159 -11.47 3.83 24.13
C ASP A 159 -10.50 2.67 23.81
N ARG A 160 -10.75 1.97 22.70
CA ARG A 160 -9.96 0.80 22.27
C ARG A 160 -9.01 1.08 21.12
N GLY A 161 -9.09 2.26 20.50
CA GLY A 161 -8.25 2.66 19.37
C GLY A 161 -6.76 2.45 19.60
N PRO A 162 -6.18 3.01 20.68
CA PRO A 162 -4.76 2.83 20.98
C PRO A 162 -4.33 1.38 21.20
N ILE A 163 -5.22 0.55 21.78
CA ILE A 163 -4.94 -0.88 22.04
C ILE A 163 -4.89 -1.65 20.72
N LEU A 164 -5.89 -1.45 19.87
CA LEU A 164 -5.99 -2.12 18.58
C LEU A 164 -4.92 -1.62 17.60
N ASP A 165 -4.60 -0.33 17.63
CA ASP A 165 -3.50 0.25 16.86
C ASP A 165 -2.15 -0.36 17.24
N LYS A 166 -1.89 -0.49 18.55
CA LYS A 166 -0.68 -1.15 19.05
C LYS A 166 -0.61 -2.61 18.61
N LEU A 167 -1.70 -3.38 18.75
CA LEU A 167 -1.76 -4.77 18.29
C LEU A 167 -1.51 -4.89 16.79
N PHE A 168 -2.03 -3.96 15.99
CA PHE A 168 -1.80 -3.94 14.56
C PHE A 168 -0.31 -3.76 14.25
N HIS A 169 0.33 -2.76 14.85
CA HIS A 169 1.75 -2.47 14.63
C HIS A 169 2.67 -3.58 15.14
N GLU A 170 2.34 -4.23 16.26
CA GLU A 170 3.10 -5.37 16.80
C GLU A 170 3.14 -6.56 15.83
N HIS A 171 2.06 -6.79 15.09
CA HIS A 171 1.86 -8.00 14.28
C HIS A 171 1.94 -7.78 12.76
N ALA A 172 1.90 -6.53 12.29
CA ALA A 172 1.83 -6.20 10.86
C ALA A 172 2.99 -6.80 10.06
N ASP A 173 4.21 -6.72 10.59
CA ASP A 173 5.40 -7.27 9.95
C ASP A 173 5.33 -8.79 9.84
N GLU A 174 4.97 -9.48 10.93
CA GLU A 174 4.85 -10.94 10.94
C GLU A 174 3.79 -11.42 9.94
N VAL A 175 2.62 -10.76 9.93
CA VAL A 175 1.54 -11.08 8.98
C VAL A 175 2.01 -10.86 7.55
N TRP A 176 2.71 -9.75 7.27
CA TRP A 176 3.26 -9.47 5.95
C TRP A 176 4.30 -10.51 5.53
N GLU A 177 5.21 -10.90 6.42
CA GLU A 177 6.17 -11.96 6.16
C GLU A 177 5.50 -13.30 5.89
N LEU A 178 4.45 -13.66 6.64
CA LEU A 178 3.67 -14.88 6.41
C LEU A 178 3.00 -14.87 5.03
N ILE A 179 2.41 -13.75 4.62
CA ILE A 179 1.83 -13.60 3.29
C ILE A 179 2.89 -13.81 2.20
N GLN A 180 4.10 -13.27 2.39
CA GLN A 180 5.14 -13.29 1.36
C GLN A 180 5.91 -14.62 1.30
N LYS A 181 6.21 -15.22 2.47
CA LYS A 181 7.10 -16.38 2.60
C LYS A 181 6.34 -17.71 2.73
N ASN A 182 5.11 -17.73 3.23
CA ASN A 182 4.34 -18.96 3.42
C ASN A 182 3.26 -19.14 2.33
N ARG A 183 3.51 -20.06 1.38
CA ARG A 183 2.61 -20.34 0.24
C ARG A 183 1.17 -20.68 0.66
N ARG A 184 0.97 -21.32 1.82
CA ARG A 184 -0.38 -21.67 2.32
C ARG A 184 -1.11 -20.42 2.80
N VAL A 185 -0.44 -19.55 3.54
CA VAL A 185 -1.00 -18.26 3.98
C VAL A 185 -1.26 -17.35 2.79
N ALA A 186 -0.32 -17.24 1.85
CA ALA A 186 -0.47 -16.48 0.61
C ALA A 186 -1.72 -16.93 -0.18
N THR A 187 -1.91 -18.24 -0.32
CA THR A 187 -3.09 -18.79 -1.02
C THR A 187 -4.39 -18.40 -0.32
N VAL A 188 -4.45 -18.50 1.01
CA VAL A 188 -5.65 -18.09 1.76
C VAL A 188 -5.88 -16.58 1.64
N TRP A 189 -4.82 -15.76 1.75
CA TRP A 189 -4.89 -14.31 1.54
C TRP A 189 -5.53 -13.94 0.20
N HIS A 190 -5.07 -14.56 -0.89
CA HIS A 190 -5.62 -14.32 -2.22
C HIS A 190 -7.04 -14.87 -2.39
N ARG A 191 -7.35 -16.06 -1.87
CA ARG A 191 -8.71 -16.63 -1.90
C ARG A 191 -9.71 -15.81 -1.08
N CYS A 192 -9.25 -15.18 0.00
CA CYS A 192 -10.03 -14.25 0.80
C CYS A 192 -10.12 -12.85 0.20
N ARG A 193 -9.54 -12.64 -1.01
CA ARG A 193 -9.50 -11.35 -1.71
C ARG A 193 -8.83 -10.23 -0.91
N GLY A 194 -7.83 -10.56 -0.09
CA GLY A 194 -7.11 -9.61 0.76
C GLY A 194 -6.70 -8.30 0.06
N PRO A 195 -6.08 -8.32 -1.13
CA PRO A 195 -5.71 -7.10 -1.85
C PRO A 195 -6.92 -6.21 -2.24
N VAL A 196 -8.08 -6.82 -2.50
CA VAL A 196 -9.31 -6.08 -2.82
C VAL A 196 -9.83 -5.36 -1.58
N TRP A 197 -9.84 -6.04 -0.43
CA TRP A 197 -10.24 -5.44 0.85
C TRP A 197 -9.33 -4.30 1.27
N VAL A 198 -8.00 -4.46 1.13
CA VAL A 198 -7.05 -3.37 1.39
C VAL A 198 -7.33 -2.17 0.48
N ARG A 199 -7.58 -2.42 -0.81
CA ARG A 199 -7.93 -1.34 -1.75
C ARG A 199 -9.25 -0.65 -1.39
N PHE A 200 -10.25 -1.40 -0.94
CA PHE A 200 -11.51 -0.83 -0.48
C PHE A 200 -11.33 0.01 0.78
N ALA A 201 -10.55 -0.46 1.76
CA ALA A 201 -10.23 0.33 2.94
C ALA A 201 -9.52 1.64 2.58
N LEU A 202 -8.53 1.60 1.68
CA LEU A 202 -7.83 2.79 1.19
C LEU A 202 -8.74 3.76 0.43
N LYS A 203 -9.68 3.25 -0.37
CA LYS A 203 -10.67 4.08 -1.08
C LYS A 203 -11.67 4.69 -0.10
N ALA A 204 -12.23 3.88 0.79
CA ALA A 204 -13.18 4.34 1.81
C ALA A 204 -12.54 5.35 2.76
N ALA A 205 -11.24 5.28 3.00
CA ALA A 205 -10.54 6.30 3.77
C ALA A 205 -10.48 7.67 3.07
N GLN A 206 -10.64 7.72 1.74
CA GLN A 206 -10.77 8.98 0.99
C GLN A 206 -12.20 9.55 1.04
N THR A 207 -13.21 8.68 1.19
CA THR A 207 -14.63 9.04 1.32
C THR A 207 -15.26 8.38 2.56
N PRO A 208 -14.91 8.80 3.79
CA PRO A 208 -15.20 8.02 5.00
C PRO A 208 -16.69 7.86 5.34
N CYS A 209 -17.53 8.74 4.81
CA CYS A 209 -18.98 8.76 5.01
C CYS A 209 -19.74 7.96 3.94
N GLU A 210 -19.05 7.37 2.96
CA GLU A 210 -19.67 6.46 2.00
C GLU A 210 -19.72 5.04 2.56
N ALA A 211 -20.81 4.32 2.29
CA ALA A 211 -20.96 2.93 2.71
C ALA A 211 -19.87 2.06 2.08
N VAL A 212 -19.25 1.20 2.89
CA VAL A 212 -18.23 0.28 2.40
C VAL A 212 -18.92 -0.97 1.85
N PRO A 213 -18.60 -1.41 0.62
CA PRO A 213 -19.12 -2.67 0.11
C PRO A 213 -18.48 -3.83 0.89
N LEU A 214 -19.20 -4.40 1.86
CA LEU A 214 -18.75 -5.48 2.72
C LEU A 214 -19.00 -6.89 2.14
N GLU A 215 -19.32 -6.95 0.86
CA GLU A 215 -19.34 -8.16 0.05
C GLU A 215 -18.67 -7.92 -1.30
N THR A 216 -17.87 -8.88 -1.79
CA THR A 216 -17.35 -8.84 -3.15
C THR A 216 -17.35 -10.22 -3.78
N ALA A 217 -18.05 -10.35 -4.92
CA ALA A 217 -18.22 -11.58 -5.68
C ALA A 217 -18.63 -12.79 -4.81
N GLY A 218 -19.68 -12.61 -3.99
CA GLY A 218 -20.23 -13.67 -3.14
C GLY A 218 -19.40 -14.01 -1.90
N LEU A 219 -18.35 -13.23 -1.58
CA LEU A 219 -17.59 -13.38 -0.35
C LEU A 219 -17.78 -12.16 0.55
N ARG A 220 -18.37 -12.38 1.73
CA ARG A 220 -18.51 -11.33 2.76
C ARG A 220 -17.18 -11.05 3.43
N PHE A 221 -16.99 -9.80 3.84
CA PHE A 221 -15.79 -9.31 4.52
C PHE A 221 -15.51 -10.10 5.81
N THR A 222 -16.55 -10.37 6.60
CA THR A 222 -16.45 -11.11 7.86
C THR A 222 -16.02 -12.56 7.66
N ASP A 223 -16.54 -13.23 6.63
CA ASP A 223 -16.14 -14.59 6.26
C ASP A 223 -14.68 -14.63 5.76
N ALA A 224 -14.27 -13.63 4.96
CA ALA A 224 -12.90 -13.48 4.50
C ALA A 224 -11.92 -13.28 5.67
N CYS A 225 -12.25 -12.40 6.60
CA CYS A 225 -11.45 -12.13 7.80
C CYS A 225 -11.35 -13.38 8.69
N THR A 226 -12.46 -14.09 8.90
CA THR A 226 -12.48 -15.33 9.72
C THR A 226 -11.58 -16.40 9.11
N ARG A 227 -11.67 -16.63 7.79
CA ARG A 227 -10.81 -17.60 7.08
C ARG A 227 -9.34 -17.21 7.14
N PHE A 228 -9.03 -15.92 6.99
CA PHE A 228 -7.65 -15.45 7.06
C PHE A 228 -7.08 -15.54 8.49
N ALA A 229 -7.87 -15.18 9.50
CA ALA A 229 -7.52 -15.33 10.92
C ALA A 229 -7.19 -16.79 11.28
N GLN A 230 -7.95 -17.77 10.76
CA GLN A 230 -7.62 -19.19 10.93
C GLN A 230 -6.25 -19.57 10.33
N ALA A 231 -5.89 -19.00 9.17
CA ALA A 231 -4.56 -19.21 8.59
C ALA A 231 -3.46 -18.60 9.45
N LEU A 232 -3.67 -17.38 9.97
CA LEU A 232 -2.74 -16.74 10.89
C LEU A 232 -2.57 -17.54 12.18
N LYS A 233 -3.65 -18.07 12.76
CA LYS A 233 -3.55 -18.92 13.96
C LYS A 233 -2.76 -20.21 13.71
N ARG A 234 -2.78 -20.74 12.49
CA ARG A 234 -2.09 -21.99 12.15
C ARG A 234 -0.59 -21.79 11.93
N PHE A 235 -0.20 -20.66 11.34
CA PHE A 235 1.17 -20.43 10.87
C PHE A 235 1.91 -19.31 11.61
N GLY A 236 1.20 -18.50 12.38
CA GLY A 236 1.76 -17.42 13.18
C GLY A 236 2.49 -17.86 14.42
N SER A 237 3.20 -16.93 15.02
CA SER A 237 3.85 -17.01 16.33
C SER A 237 2.83 -17.20 17.45
N GLU A 238 3.31 -17.57 18.63
CA GLU A 238 2.43 -17.70 19.80
C GLU A 238 1.77 -16.36 20.17
N ALA A 239 2.52 -15.25 20.04
CA ALA A 239 2.00 -13.91 20.27
C ALA A 239 0.88 -13.57 19.28
N LEU A 240 1.11 -13.77 17.98
CA LEU A 240 0.11 -13.53 16.94
C LEU A 240 -1.14 -14.39 17.15
N ARG A 241 -0.98 -15.67 17.50
CA ARG A 241 -2.10 -16.59 17.79
C ARG A 241 -2.97 -16.11 18.94
N ARG A 242 -2.35 -15.59 20.00
CA ARG A 242 -3.04 -15.07 21.19
C ARG A 242 -3.90 -13.86 20.81
N ASP A 243 -3.31 -12.93 20.06
CA ASP A 243 -3.94 -11.64 19.79
C ASP A 243 -4.89 -11.67 18.58
N VAL A 244 -4.75 -12.61 17.63
CA VAL A 244 -5.72 -12.76 16.52
C VAL A 244 -7.15 -13.05 17.02
N LYS A 245 -7.32 -13.66 18.20
CA LYS A 245 -8.64 -13.85 18.81
C LYS A 245 -9.34 -12.53 19.11
N ILE A 246 -8.58 -11.51 19.51
CA ILE A 246 -9.07 -10.15 19.78
C ILE A 246 -9.60 -9.53 18.48
N TRP A 247 -8.86 -9.71 17.37
CA TRP A 247 -9.27 -9.20 16.07
C TRP A 247 -10.55 -9.86 15.53
N GLU A 248 -10.69 -11.19 15.70
CA GLU A 248 -11.89 -11.90 15.24
C GLU A 248 -13.17 -11.43 15.94
N SER A 249 -13.11 -11.11 17.25
CA SER A 249 -14.29 -10.59 17.95
C SER A 249 -14.73 -9.25 17.37
N GLU A 250 -13.78 -8.36 17.03
CA GLU A 250 -14.10 -7.05 16.46
C GLU A 250 -14.76 -7.15 15.09
N VAL A 251 -14.28 -8.06 14.25
CA VAL A 251 -14.80 -8.26 12.89
C VAL A 251 -16.27 -8.70 12.91
N SER A 252 -16.70 -9.46 13.92
CA SER A 252 -18.09 -9.93 14.04
C SER A 252 -19.12 -8.81 14.18
N HIS A 253 -18.66 -7.58 14.43
CA HIS A 253 -19.49 -6.42 14.67
C HIS A 253 -19.63 -5.48 13.49
N VAL A 254 -18.85 -5.73 12.42
CA VAL A 254 -18.96 -5.02 11.15
C VAL A 254 -20.20 -5.53 10.42
N ARG A 255 -21.11 -4.62 10.06
CA ARG A 255 -22.40 -4.94 9.41
C ARG A 255 -22.50 -4.24 8.06
N ASP A 256 -23.24 -4.86 7.14
CA ASP A 256 -23.52 -4.29 5.83
C ASP A 256 -24.18 -2.91 5.95
N GLY A 257 -23.77 -2.00 5.06
CA GLY A 257 -24.25 -0.61 5.05
C GLY A 257 -23.48 0.35 5.94
N MET A 258 -22.57 -0.12 6.80
CA MET A 258 -21.73 0.77 7.59
C MET A 258 -20.71 1.52 6.71
N THR A 259 -20.54 2.79 7.02
CA THR A 259 -19.45 3.64 6.54
C THR A 259 -18.15 3.31 7.26
N LEU A 260 -17.00 3.72 6.70
CA LEU A 260 -15.71 3.47 7.37
C LEU A 260 -15.63 4.19 8.73
N LEU A 261 -16.20 5.39 8.83
CA LEU A 261 -16.25 6.14 10.10
C LEU A 261 -17.10 5.42 11.16
N GLU A 262 -18.25 4.86 10.76
CA GLU A 262 -19.08 4.06 11.66
C GLU A 262 -18.38 2.78 12.11
N ILE A 263 -17.67 2.10 11.21
CA ILE A 263 -16.88 0.91 11.55
C ILE A 263 -15.82 1.26 12.59
N ILE A 264 -15.03 2.31 12.34
CA ILE A 264 -13.95 2.76 13.22
C ILE A 264 -14.50 3.15 14.60
N THR A 265 -15.61 3.88 14.64
CA THR A 265 -16.28 4.30 15.88
C THR A 265 -16.88 3.11 16.63
N ALA A 266 -17.55 2.20 15.92
CA ALA A 266 -18.24 1.04 16.49
C ALA A 266 -17.29 -0.04 17.01
N VAL A 267 -16.07 -0.13 16.46
CA VAL A 267 -14.99 -0.99 16.97
C VAL A 267 -14.27 -0.29 18.13
N GLY A 268 -13.97 1.00 17.97
CA GLY A 268 -13.21 1.78 18.94
C GLY A 268 -13.91 2.02 20.28
N ASN A 269 -15.22 2.23 20.29
CA ASN A 269 -15.98 2.59 21.51
C ASN A 269 -16.64 1.39 22.21
N ARG A 270 -16.16 0.17 21.97
CA ARG A 270 -16.74 -1.01 22.64
C ARG A 270 -16.29 -1.13 24.09
N PRO A 271 -17.17 -1.62 24.99
CA PRO A 271 -16.79 -1.90 26.36
C PRO A 271 -15.58 -2.84 26.39
N ASN A 272 -14.58 -2.45 27.18
CA ASN A 272 -13.25 -3.06 27.17
C ASN A 272 -13.26 -4.42 27.88
N THR A 273 -13.68 -5.47 27.17
CA THR A 273 -13.59 -6.86 27.66
C THR A 273 -12.19 -7.46 27.49
N LEU A 274 -11.26 -6.75 26.83
CA LEU A 274 -9.90 -7.24 26.52
C LEU A 274 -8.94 -7.22 27.72
N MET A 275 -9.07 -6.24 28.61
CA MET A 275 -8.21 -6.12 29.79
C MET A 275 -8.44 -7.24 30.82
N ALA A 276 -9.64 -7.83 30.85
CA ALA A 276 -9.96 -8.95 31.74
C ALA A 276 -9.23 -10.26 31.36
N ALA A 277 -8.75 -10.38 30.11
CA ALA A 277 -8.06 -11.57 29.62
C ALA A 277 -6.52 -11.51 29.79
N ARG A 278 -5.95 -10.34 30.11
CA ARG A 278 -4.50 -10.17 30.36
C ARG A 278 -4.13 -10.16 31.85
N SER A 279 -5.09 -10.03 32.77
CA SER A 279 -4.87 -10.07 34.22
C SER A 279 -5.01 -11.47 34.83
N VAL A 280 -5.36 -12.48 34.02
CA VAL A 280 -5.46 -13.89 34.43
C VAL A 280 -4.69 -14.73 33.41
N GLY A 281 -3.38 -14.80 33.56
CA GLY A 281 -2.50 -15.59 32.68
C GLY A 281 -1.04 -15.43 33.05
#